data_AF-A0A235EMY5-F1
#
_entry.id   AF-A0A235EMY5-F1
#
_cell.length_a   1.000
_cell.length_b   1.000
_cell.length_c   1.000
_cell.angle_alpha   90.00
_cell.angle_beta   90.00
_cell.angle_gamma   90.00
#
_symmetry.space_group_name_H-M   'P 1'
#
loop_
_entity.id
_entity.type
_entity.pdbx_description
1 polymer ?
#
loop_
_entity_poly.entity_id
_entity_poly.type
_entity_poly.pdbx_seq_one_letter_code
_entity_poly.pdbx_strand_id
1 'polypeptide(L)'
;MLTEALNVYAEGQFDEAIAKLTPLADASELPLTSQIKARKFMAFSHCAAGRPRPCRQQFELALEQDPTFQLTEAEKGHPVWGREFINARNAARSKRNTRKTP
;
A
#
# COMPACT_ATOMS: atom_id res chain seq x y z
N MET A 1 1.81 17.88 -1.83
CA MET A 1 1.00 17.45 -0.65
C MET A 1 0.31 16.10 -0.94
N LEU A 2 -0.22 15.38 0.07
CA LEU A 2 -0.88 14.08 -0.17
C LEU A 2 -2.04 14.16 -1.17
N THR A 3 -2.91 15.16 -1.05
CA THR A 3 -4.06 15.34 -1.96
C THR A 3 -3.63 15.47 -3.42
N GLU A 4 -2.55 16.20 -3.70
CA GLU A 4 -2.02 16.38 -5.05
C GLU A 4 -1.57 15.05 -5.66
N ALA A 5 -0.84 14.24 -4.88
CA ALA A 5 -0.41 12.91 -5.33
C ALA A 5 -1.60 11.96 -5.60
N LEU A 6 -2.70 12.11 -4.84
CA LEU A 6 -3.94 11.36 -5.08
C LEU A 6 -4.68 11.82 -6.35
N ASN A 7 -4.59 13.12 -6.71
CA ASN A 7 -5.14 13.61 -7.96
C ASN A 7 -4.40 13.01 -9.16
N VAL A 8 -3.07 12.97 -9.12
CA VAL A 8 -2.24 12.33 -10.15
C VAL A 8 -2.60 10.85 -10.31
N TYR A 9 -2.86 10.13 -9.21
CA TYR A 9 -3.39 8.77 -9.26
C TYR A 9 -4.78 8.72 -9.94
N ALA A 10 -5.68 9.63 -9.58
CA ALA A 10 -7.04 9.67 -10.14
C ALA A 10 -7.06 9.98 -11.65
N GLU A 11 -6.04 10.69 -12.15
CA GLU A 11 -5.81 10.93 -13.57
C GLU A 11 -5.21 9.72 -14.31
N GLY A 12 -4.92 8.62 -13.61
CA GLY A 12 -4.32 7.42 -14.20
C GLY A 12 -2.81 7.52 -14.40
N GLN A 13 -2.16 8.58 -13.90
CA GLN A 13 -0.72 8.80 -14.01
C GLN A 13 0.02 8.01 -12.93
N PHE A 14 0.00 6.67 -13.04
CA PHE A 14 0.43 5.77 -11.97
C PHE A 14 1.91 5.92 -11.58
N ASP A 15 2.82 6.02 -12.55
CA ASP A 15 4.26 6.16 -12.27
C ASP A 15 4.57 7.52 -11.59
N GLU A 16 3.91 8.59 -12.01
CA GLU A 16 4.05 9.90 -11.36
C GLU A 16 3.44 9.92 -9.95
N ALA A 17 2.27 9.29 -9.78
CA ALA A 17 1.66 9.13 -8.46
C ALA A 17 2.59 8.39 -7.51
N ILE A 18 3.22 7.30 -7.94
CA ILE A 18 4.21 6.56 -7.14
C ILE A 18 5.37 7.47 -6.74
N ALA A 19 5.93 8.25 -7.68
CA ALA A 19 7.03 9.17 -7.40
C ALA A 19 6.65 10.23 -6.35
N LYS A 20 5.44 10.80 -6.44
CA LYS A 20 4.95 11.80 -5.47
C LYS A 20 4.56 11.20 -4.12
N LEU A 21 4.08 9.95 -4.08
CA LEU A 21 3.65 9.27 -2.85
C LEU A 21 4.82 8.69 -2.05
N THR A 22 5.91 8.30 -2.72
CA THR A 22 7.10 7.71 -2.08
C THR A 22 7.65 8.56 -0.93
N PRO A 23 7.97 9.86 -1.09
CA PRO A 23 8.46 10.67 0.01
C PRO A 23 7.43 10.85 1.14
N LEU A 24 6.13 10.77 0.84
CA LEU A 24 5.06 10.89 1.84
C LEU A 24 4.88 9.60 2.66
N ALA A 25 5.18 8.45 2.08
CA ALA A 25 5.12 7.15 2.75
C ALA A 25 6.26 6.96 3.78
N ASP A 26 7.38 7.65 3.57
CA ASP A 26 8.58 7.58 4.41
C ASP A 26 8.77 8.84 5.30
N ALA A 27 7.92 9.86 5.13
CA ALA A 27 7.93 11.09 5.93
C ALA A 27 7.49 10.83 7.37
N SER A 28 8.45 10.81 8.29
CA SER A 28 8.23 10.61 9.73
C SER A 28 7.40 11.72 10.40
N GLU A 29 7.40 12.92 9.82
CA GLU A 29 6.62 14.06 10.27
C GLU A 29 5.13 13.95 9.93
N LEU A 30 4.77 13.06 9.00
CA LEU A 30 3.37 12.84 8.64
C LEU A 30 2.71 11.85 9.61
N PRO A 31 1.42 12.04 9.93
CA PRO A 31 0.66 11.05 10.69
C PRO A 31 0.74 9.67 10.04
N LEU A 32 0.80 8.62 10.86
CA LEU A 32 0.81 7.22 10.38
C LEU A 32 -0.31 6.95 9.37
N THR A 33 -1.51 7.49 9.61
CA THR A 33 -2.65 7.39 8.68
C THR A 33 -2.37 7.94 7.29
N SER A 34 -1.57 9.02 7.18
CA SER A 34 -1.16 9.61 5.91
C SER A 34 -0.08 8.78 5.22
N GLN A 35 0.88 8.25 5.97
CA GLN A 35 1.91 7.34 5.45
C GLN A 35 1.27 6.06 4.90
N ILE A 36 0.36 5.44 5.66
CA ILE A 36 -0.40 4.25 5.25
C ILE A 36 -1.27 4.54 4.02
N LYS A 37 -1.93 5.71 3.99
CA LYS A 37 -2.70 6.14 2.82
C LYS A 37 -1.77 6.28 1.61
N ALA A 38 -0.58 6.85 1.75
CA ALA A 38 0.36 6.96 0.65
C ALA A 38 0.78 5.58 0.11
N ARG A 39 1.17 4.66 0.99
CA ARG A 39 1.50 3.26 0.62
C ARG A 39 0.34 2.54 -0.06
N LYS A 40 -0.89 2.73 0.42
CA LYS A 40 -2.10 2.15 -0.20
C LYS A 40 -2.25 2.60 -1.66
N PHE A 41 -2.12 3.89 -1.94
CA PHE A 41 -2.26 4.39 -3.31
C PHE A 41 -1.05 4.04 -4.19
N MET A 42 0.16 3.89 -3.64
CA MET A 42 1.28 3.30 -4.37
C MET A 42 1.00 1.84 -4.75
N ALA A 43 0.43 1.05 -3.83
CA ALA A 43 0.03 -0.32 -4.11
C ALA A 43 -1.01 -0.37 -5.25
N PHE A 44 -2.07 0.45 -5.16
CA PHE A 44 -3.07 0.54 -6.22
C PHE A 44 -2.48 0.94 -7.57
N SER A 45 -1.57 1.93 -7.59
CA SER A 45 -0.86 2.37 -8.80
C SER A 45 -0.07 1.23 -9.44
N HIS A 46 0.70 0.48 -8.65
CA HIS A 46 1.44 -0.68 -9.15
C HIS A 46 0.52 -1.79 -9.66
N CYS A 47 -0.57 -2.06 -8.94
CA CYS A 47 -1.54 -3.07 -9.35
C CYS A 47 -2.23 -2.69 -10.67
N ALA A 48 -2.63 -1.43 -10.84
CA ALA A 48 -3.22 -0.92 -12.07
C ALA A 48 -2.23 -0.92 -13.24
N ALA A 49 -0.95 -0.68 -12.97
CA ALA A 49 0.14 -0.74 -13.96
C ALA A 49 0.60 -2.18 -14.30
N GLY A 50 -0.10 -3.23 -13.82
CA GLY A 50 0.26 -4.63 -14.11
C GLY A 50 1.52 -5.12 -13.38
N ARG A 51 1.89 -4.49 -12.26
CA ARG A 51 3.08 -4.81 -11.45
C ARG A 51 2.67 -5.43 -10.10
N PRO A 52 2.25 -6.71 -10.06
CA PRO A 52 1.70 -7.33 -8.84
C PRO A 52 2.74 -7.49 -7.72
N ARG A 53 4.01 -7.76 -8.06
CA ARG A 53 5.08 -7.88 -7.06
C ARG A 53 5.30 -6.56 -6.29
N PRO A 54 5.56 -5.40 -6.95
CA PRO A 54 5.60 -4.11 -6.28
C PRO A 54 4.30 -3.75 -5.54
N CYS A 55 3.14 -4.09 -6.10
CA CYS A 55 1.85 -3.85 -5.44
C CYS A 55 1.76 -4.54 -4.07
N ARG A 56 2.09 -5.84 -4.01
CA ARG A 56 2.13 -6.59 -2.76
C ARG A 56 3.12 -6.01 -1.77
N GLN A 57 4.31 -5.63 -2.23
CA GLN A 57 5.34 -5.08 -1.38
C GLN A 57 4.88 -3.80 -0.67
N GLN A 58 4.17 -2.91 -1.35
CA GLN A 58 3.62 -1.70 -0.72
C GLN A 58 2.57 -2.04 0.36
N PHE A 59 1.73 -3.06 0.13
CA PHE A 59 0.81 -3.54 1.17
C PHE A 59 1.53 -4.19 2.35
N GLU A 60 2.60 -4.96 2.11
CA GLU A 60 3.41 -5.53 3.18
C GLU A 60 4.02 -4.42 4.05
N LEU A 61 4.61 -3.40 3.44
CA LEU A 61 5.18 -2.25 4.15
C LEU A 61 4.11 -1.51 4.96
N ALA A 62 2.90 -1.32 4.41
CA ALA A 62 1.79 -0.73 5.14
C ALA A 62 1.39 -1.60 6.34
N LEU A 63 1.33 -2.92 6.20
CA LEU A 63 0.98 -3.86 7.29
C LEU A 63 2.09 -4.02 8.33
N GLU A 64 3.34 -3.81 7.94
CA GLU A 64 4.49 -3.77 8.86
C GLU A 64 4.45 -2.51 9.73
N GLN A 65 4.01 -1.38 9.18
CA GLN A 65 3.80 -0.13 9.92
C GLN A 65 2.50 -0.14 10.76
N ASP A 66 1.39 -0.62 10.21
CA ASP A 66 0.09 -0.73 10.86
C ASP A 66 -0.54 -2.11 10.60
N PRO A 67 -0.43 -3.08 11.55
CA PRO A 67 -1.02 -4.40 11.41
C PRO A 67 -2.56 -4.42 11.35
N THR A 68 -3.22 -3.30 11.69
CA THR A 68 -4.68 -3.16 11.65
C THR A 68 -5.18 -2.60 10.33
N PHE A 69 -4.27 -2.20 9.44
CA PHE A 69 -4.58 -1.67 8.11
C PHE A 69 -5.46 -2.65 7.31
N GLN A 70 -6.56 -2.12 6.79
CA GLN A 70 -7.54 -2.86 6.01
C GLN A 70 -8.06 -2.03 4.85
N LEU A 71 -8.28 -2.71 3.72
CA LEU A 71 -9.02 -2.16 2.59
C LEU A 71 -10.52 -2.09 2.92
N THR A 72 -11.21 -1.09 2.36
CA THR A 72 -12.67 -0.99 2.39
C THR A 72 -13.31 -2.12 1.59
N GLU A 73 -14.61 -2.36 1.75
CA GLU A 73 -15.32 -3.39 0.98
C GLU A 73 -15.28 -3.12 -0.53
N ALA A 74 -15.45 -1.86 -0.92
CA ALA A 74 -15.34 -1.43 -2.32
C ALA A 74 -13.93 -1.70 -2.89
N GLU A 75 -12.89 -1.45 -2.10
CA GLU A 75 -11.51 -1.75 -2.50
C GLU A 75 -11.27 -3.26 -2.58
N LYS A 76 -11.72 -4.07 -1.61
CA LYS A 76 -11.51 -5.53 -1.64
C LYS A 76 -12.10 -6.22 -2.88
N GLY A 77 -13.13 -5.63 -3.50
CA GLY A 77 -13.77 -6.17 -4.69
C GLY A 77 -12.92 -6.18 -5.97
N HIS A 78 -11.78 -5.48 -6.01
CA HIS A 78 -10.96 -5.45 -7.22
C HIS A 78 -10.16 -6.75 -7.41
N PRO A 79 -10.17 -7.35 -8.62
CA PRO A 79 -9.62 -8.68 -8.86
C PRO A 79 -8.10 -8.77 -8.61
N VAL A 80 -7.37 -7.67 -8.89
CA VAL A 80 -5.91 -7.63 -8.77
C VAL A 80 -5.47 -7.20 -7.36
N TRP A 81 -5.74 -5.96 -6.92
CA TRP A 81 -5.24 -5.51 -5.63
C TRP A 81 -5.88 -6.22 -4.42
N GLY A 82 -7.12 -6.71 -4.52
CA GLY A 82 -7.75 -7.46 -3.42
C GLY A 82 -7.01 -8.76 -3.14
N ARG A 83 -6.66 -9.49 -4.21
CA ARG A 83 -5.82 -10.69 -4.17
C ARG A 83 -4.44 -10.40 -3.57
N GLU A 84 -3.77 -9.35 -4.04
CA GLU A 84 -2.43 -9.00 -3.56
C GLU A 84 -2.44 -8.50 -2.10
N PHE A 85 -3.48 -7.81 -1.67
CA PHE A 85 -3.66 -7.41 -0.27
C PHE A 85 -3.82 -8.62 0.66
N ILE A 86 -4.62 -9.62 0.27
CA ILE A 86 -4.77 -10.87 1.04
C ILE A 86 -3.42 -11.59 1.15
N ASN A 87 -2.69 -11.66 0.04
CA ASN A 87 -1.36 -12.26 -0.01
C ASN A 87 -0.37 -11.53 0.91
N ALA A 88 -0.34 -10.19 0.87
CA ALA A 88 0.48 -9.36 1.74
C ALA A 88 0.14 -9.57 3.22
N ARG A 89 -1.14 -9.66 3.57
CA ARG A 89 -1.60 -9.93 4.94
C ARG A 89 -1.16 -11.29 5.45
N ASN A 90 -1.24 -12.32 4.59
CA ASN A 90 -0.76 -13.65 4.94
C ASN A 90 0.77 -13.66 5.15
N ALA A 91 1.52 -12.98 4.27
CA ALA A 91 2.97 -12.83 4.39
C ALA A 91 3.36 -12.09 5.68
N ALA A 92 2.75 -10.94 5.96
CA ALA A 92 2.98 -10.15 7.18
C ALA A 92 2.66 -10.95 8.44
N ARG A 93 1.56 -11.72 8.44
CA ARG A 93 1.20 -12.61 9.56
C ARG A 93 2.26 -13.70 9.76
N SER A 94 2.76 -14.31 8.69
CA SER A 94 3.78 -15.36 8.76
C SER A 94 5.11 -14.81 9.28
N LYS A 95 5.58 -13.67 8.74
CA LYS A 95 6.80 -12.96 9.21
C LYS A 95 6.73 -12.62 10.70
N ARG A 96 5.56 -12.17 11.17
CA ARG A 96 5.35 -11.88 12.60
C ARG A 96 5.41 -13.14 13.45
N ASN A 97 4.92 -14.26 12.96
CA ASN A 97 4.97 -15.53 13.68
C ASN A 97 6.40 -16.06 13.79
N THR A 98 7.19 -15.98 12.71
CA THR A 98 8.60 -16.38 12.71
C THR A 98 9.47 -15.52 13.60
N ARG A 99 9.18 -14.22 13.73
CA ARG A 99 9.87 -13.33 14.70
C ARG A 99 9.55 -13.65 16.16
N LYS A 100 8.47 -14.39 16.42
CA LYS A 100 7.98 -14.69 17.77
C LYS A 100 8.51 -16.03 18.31
N THR A 101 9.23 -16.80 17.50
CA THR A 101 9.86 -18.06 17.89
C THR A 101 11.26 -17.77 18.45
N PRO A 102 11.54 -18.07 19.74
CA PRO A 102 12.86 -17.92 20.34
C PRO A 102 13.88 -18.94 19.80
#